data_AF-A0A7C1RA57-F1
#
_entry.id   AF-A0A7C1RA57-F1
#
_cell.length_a   1.000
_cell.length_b   1.000
_cell.length_c   1.000
_cell.angle_alpha   90.00
_cell.angle_beta   90.00
_cell.angle_gamma   90.00
#
_symmetry.space_group_name_H-M   'P 1'
#
loop_
_entity.id
_entity.type
_entity.pdbx_description
1 polymer ?
#
loop_
_entity_poly.entity_id
_entity_poly.type
_entity_poly.pdbx_seq_one_letter_code
_entity_poly.pdbx_strand_id
1 'polypeptide(L)'
;MKALSLKQPQAELILQDRKKIELRKWNTNLRGKFLIHASKNPDESAMKRFGFKDLPCGYILGEAELVDVKNYKGDKEEFEKDKGLHLATEDWWEFGFLGV
;
A
#
# COMPACT_ATOMS: atom_id res chain seq x y z
N MET A 1 -12.26 -4.46 14.58
CA MET A 1 -11.05 -4.68 13.73
C MET A 1 -10.74 -3.37 13.01
N LYS A 2 -9.46 -2.99 12.89
CA LYS A 2 -9.08 -1.76 12.15
C LYS A 2 -9.10 -2.03 10.64
N ALA A 3 -9.29 -1.00 9.83
CA ALA A 3 -9.23 -1.08 8.38
C ALA A 3 -8.36 0.03 7.80
N LEU A 4 -7.68 -0.25 6.69
CA LEU A 4 -6.93 0.73 5.91
C LEU A 4 -7.57 0.86 4.53
N SER A 5 -7.98 2.08 4.20
CA SER A 5 -8.46 2.42 2.86
C SER A 5 -7.29 2.63 1.90
N LEU A 6 -7.31 1.90 0.80
CA LEU A 6 -6.34 1.93 -0.28
C LEU A 6 -7.06 2.20 -1.60
N LYS A 7 -6.45 2.96 -2.52
CA LYS A 7 -7.00 3.06 -3.87
C LYS A 7 -6.73 1.75 -4.61
N GLN A 8 -7.54 1.44 -5.62
CA GLN A 8 -7.16 0.42 -6.60
C GLN A 8 -6.16 1.01 -7.60
N PRO A 9 -5.17 0.25 -8.07
CA PRO A 9 -4.97 -1.19 -7.85
C PRO A 9 -4.14 -1.53 -6.61
N GLN A 10 -3.77 -0.58 -5.75
CA GLN A 10 -2.87 -0.83 -4.62
C GLN A 10 -3.45 -1.84 -3.63
N ALA A 11 -4.76 -1.82 -3.39
CA ALA A 11 -5.44 -2.86 -2.61
C ALA A 11 -5.28 -4.25 -3.26
N GLU A 12 -5.55 -4.36 -4.55
CA GLU A 12 -5.39 -5.62 -5.31
C GLU A 12 -3.93 -6.10 -5.32
N LEU A 13 -2.96 -5.20 -5.49
CA LEU A 13 -1.54 -5.55 -5.51
C LEU A 13 -1.07 -6.13 -4.17
N ILE A 14 -1.64 -5.67 -3.06
CA ILE A 14 -1.39 -6.26 -1.74
C ILE A 14 -2.03 -7.65 -1.64
N LEU A 15 -3.30 -7.79 -2.05
CA LEU A 15 -4.00 -9.09 -2.05
C LEU A 15 -3.32 -10.14 -2.95
N GLN A 16 -2.61 -9.70 -3.98
CA GLN A 16 -1.80 -10.55 -4.87
C GLN A 16 -0.37 -10.83 -4.35
N ASP A 17 0.00 -10.37 -3.14
CA ASP A 17 1.35 -10.42 -2.57
C ASP A 17 2.43 -9.73 -3.45
N ARG A 18 2.03 -8.81 -4.33
CA ARG A 18 2.94 -8.07 -5.23
C ARG A 18 3.48 -6.79 -4.59
N LYS A 19 2.72 -6.18 -3.69
CA LYS A 19 3.10 -4.99 -2.92
C LYS A 19 3.19 -5.37 -1.45
N LYS A 20 4.40 -5.27 -0.88
CA LYS A 20 4.71 -5.70 0.50
C LYS A 20 4.96 -4.54 1.47
N ILE A 21 5.04 -3.33 0.92
CA ILE A 21 5.25 -2.09 1.68
C ILE A 21 4.21 -1.06 1.24
N GLU A 22 3.33 -0.64 2.15
CA GLU A 22 2.36 0.43 1.93
C GLU A 22 2.94 1.78 2.39
N LEU A 23 2.87 2.81 1.55
CA LEU A 23 3.49 4.09 1.83
C LEU A 23 2.50 5.09 2.40
N ARG A 24 2.90 5.82 3.44
CA ARG A 24 2.08 6.85 4.09
C ARG A 24 2.93 8.05 4.51
N LYS A 25 2.24 9.18 4.72
CA LYS A 25 2.83 10.41 5.30
C LYS A 25 2.73 10.45 6.83
N TRP A 26 2.24 9.38 7.45
CA TRP A 26 2.01 9.28 8.89
C TRP A 26 2.41 7.90 9.40
N ASN A 27 2.73 7.84 10.69
CA ASN A 27 3.13 6.61 11.37
C ASN A 27 1.95 5.97 12.15
N THR A 28 2.03 4.67 12.41
CA THR A 28 1.07 3.92 13.23
C THR A 28 1.77 2.98 14.21
N ASN A 29 1.20 2.88 15.41
CA ASN A 29 1.62 1.90 16.42
C ASN A 29 0.87 0.55 16.28
N LEU A 30 -0.01 0.41 15.26
CA LEU A 30 -0.68 -0.86 15.00
C LEU A 30 0.34 -1.93 14.60
N ARG A 31 0.23 -3.12 15.18
CA ARG A 31 0.88 -4.34 14.72
C ARG A 31 -0.15 -5.47 14.73
N GLY A 32 -0.09 -6.36 13.75
CA GLY A 32 -1.07 -7.42 13.55
C GLY A 32 -2.12 -7.11 12.47
N LYS A 33 -3.18 -7.91 12.45
CA LYS A 33 -4.16 -7.93 11.36
C LYS A 33 -5.02 -6.67 11.24
N PHE A 34 -5.26 -6.24 10.01
CA PHE A 34 -6.20 -5.19 9.65
C PHE A 34 -6.92 -5.51 8.34
N LEU A 35 -8.09 -4.92 8.15
CA LEU A 35 -8.88 -5.09 6.93
C LEU A 35 -8.39 -4.18 5.81
N ILE A 36 -8.34 -4.71 4.59
CA ILE A 36 -8.10 -3.93 3.38
C ILE A 36 -9.45 -3.45 2.84
N HIS A 37 -9.65 -2.14 2.82
CA HIS A 37 -10.79 -1.50 2.18
C HIS A 37 -10.34 -0.89 0.84
N ALA A 38 -11.01 -1.26 -0.25
CA ALA A 38 -10.84 -0.57 -1.52
C ALA A 38 -11.64 0.74 -1.50
N SER A 39 -10.95 1.86 -1.65
CA SER A 39 -11.54 3.19 -1.74
C SER A 39 -12.50 3.28 -2.92
N LYS A 40 -13.48 4.17 -2.84
CA LYS A 40 -14.48 4.37 -3.91
C LYS A 40 -13.86 4.89 -5.22
N ASN A 41 -12.75 5.63 -5.11
CA ASN A 41 -12.08 6.23 -6.26
C ASN A 41 -10.75 5.49 -6.50
N PRO A 42 -10.59 4.78 -7.64
CA PRO A 42 -9.32 4.17 -8.00
C PRO A 42 -8.27 5.23 -8.40
N ASP A 43 -7.03 4.79 -8.51
CA ASP A 43 -5.95 5.50 -9.20
C ASP A 43 -5.86 4.97 -10.64
N GLU A 44 -6.56 5.66 -11.55
CA GLU A 44 -6.64 5.28 -12.97
C GLU A 44 -5.27 5.13 -13.65
N SER A 45 -4.30 5.95 -13.23
CA SER A 45 -2.96 5.91 -13.79
C SER A 45 -2.24 4.61 -13.41
N ALA A 46 -2.36 4.22 -12.14
CA ALA A 46 -1.82 2.97 -11.64
C ALA A 46 -2.58 1.75 -12.19
N MET A 47 -3.92 1.82 -12.30
CA MET A 47 -4.74 0.77 -12.93
C MET A 47 -4.21 0.44 -14.33
N LYS A 48 -4.03 1.46 -15.16
CA LYS A 48 -3.46 1.32 -16.51
C LYS A 48 -2.03 0.79 -16.49
N ARG A 49 -1.16 1.31 -15.61
CA ARG A 49 0.24 0.87 -15.47
C ARG A 49 0.35 -0.61 -15.15
N PHE A 50 -0.52 -1.13 -14.29
CA PHE A 50 -0.52 -2.54 -13.87
C PHE A 50 -1.43 -3.44 -14.71
N GLY A 51 -2.12 -2.89 -15.72
CA GLY A 51 -2.92 -3.65 -16.68
C GLY A 51 -4.32 -4.04 -16.17
N PHE A 52 -4.82 -3.39 -15.13
CA PHE A 52 -6.17 -3.61 -14.63
C PHE A 52 -7.18 -2.73 -15.39
N LYS A 53 -8.31 -3.34 -15.77
CA LYS A 53 -9.44 -2.61 -16.39
C LYS A 53 -10.46 -2.21 -15.34
N ASP A 54 -10.96 -3.19 -14.58
CA ASP A 54 -11.97 -3.01 -13.55
C ASP A 54 -11.57 -3.76 -12.29
N LEU A 55 -11.73 -3.11 -11.14
CA LEU A 55 -11.54 -3.71 -9.82
C LEU A 55 -12.63 -3.21 -8.86
N PRO A 56 -13.06 -4.04 -7.89
CA PRO A 56 -14.08 -3.65 -6.93
C PRO A 56 -13.61 -2.47 -6.08
N CYS A 57 -14.50 -1.49 -5.90
CA CYS A 57 -14.29 -0.27 -5.13
C CYS A 57 -15.44 -0.07 -4.14
N GLY A 58 -15.14 0.44 -2.94
CA GLY A 58 -16.13 0.67 -1.86
C GLY A 58 -16.43 -0.54 -0.99
N TYR A 59 -15.57 -1.57 -1.01
CA TYR A 59 -15.77 -2.83 -0.27
C TYR A 59 -14.55 -3.17 0.58
N ILE A 60 -14.78 -3.96 1.64
CA ILE A 60 -13.71 -4.72 2.29
C ILE A 60 -13.36 -5.89 1.38
N LEU A 61 -12.10 -6.01 1.00
CA LEU A 61 -11.63 -7.02 0.07
C LEU A 61 -10.87 -8.18 0.73
N GLY A 62 -10.32 -7.95 1.92
CA GLY A 62 -9.55 -8.96 2.64
C GLY A 62 -8.90 -8.42 3.90
N GLU A 63 -7.89 -9.13 4.38
CA GLU A 63 -7.06 -8.76 5.52
C GLU A 63 -5.58 -8.82 5.15
N ALA A 64 -4.79 -8.02 5.85
CA ALA A 64 -3.32 -8.02 5.80
C ALA A 64 -2.77 -7.87 7.22
N GLU A 65 -1.48 -8.13 7.41
CA GLU A 65 -0.82 -8.06 8.71
C GLU A 65 0.29 -7.02 8.73
N LEU A 66 0.11 -5.95 9.51
CA LEU A 66 1.17 -4.97 9.67
C LEU A 66 2.22 -5.49 10.66
N VAL A 67 3.39 -5.88 10.16
CA VAL A 67 4.46 -6.45 10.99
C VAL A 67 5.43 -5.38 11.49
N ASP A 68 5.70 -4.35 10.69
CA ASP A 68 6.57 -3.25 11.12
C ASP A 68 6.33 -1.94 10.33
N VAL A 69 6.96 -0.85 10.77
CA VAL A 69 6.97 0.43 10.06
C VAL A 69 8.41 0.92 9.90
N LYS A 70 8.80 1.19 8.66
CA LYS A 70 10.06 1.82 8.29
C LYS A 70 9.86 3.32 8.07
N ASN A 71 10.80 4.14 8.50
CA ASN A 71 10.82 5.59 8.27
C ASN A 71 11.84 5.91 7.17
N TYR A 72 11.37 6.49 6.07
CA TYR A 72 12.20 6.88 4.93
C TYR A 72 12.62 8.36 4.96
N LYS A 73 12.20 9.13 5.97
CA LYS A 73 12.50 10.55 6.06
C LYS A 73 14.01 10.79 6.11
N GLY A 74 14.54 11.35 5.02
CA GLY A 74 15.97 11.63 4.87
C GLY A 74 16.80 10.45 4.36
N ASP A 75 16.18 9.30 4.08
CA ASP A 75 16.84 8.08 3.62
C ASP A 75 16.29 7.63 2.26
N LYS A 76 16.70 8.35 1.23
CA LYS A 76 16.28 8.07 -0.16
C LYS A 76 16.88 6.78 -0.69
N GLU A 77 18.07 6.41 -0.22
CA GLU A 77 18.75 5.19 -0.70
C GLU A 77 17.96 3.96 -0.27
N GLU A 78 17.52 3.91 0.99
CA GLU A 78 16.68 2.84 1.50
C GLU A 78 15.30 2.80 0.81
N PHE A 79 14.71 3.97 0.53
CA PHE A 79 13.47 4.05 -0.24
C PHE A 79 13.63 3.42 -1.63
N GLU A 80 14.67 3.77 -2.38
CA GLU A 80 14.90 3.22 -3.72
C GLU A 80 15.20 1.72 -3.71
N LYS A 81 15.89 1.19 -2.69
CA LYS A 81 16.10 -0.26 -2.53
C LYS A 81 14.77 -1.01 -2.41
N ASP A 82 13.79 -0.41 -1.75
CA ASP A 82 12.47 -0.99 -1.52
C ASP A 82 11.48 -0.76 -2.68
N LYS A 83 11.91 -0.16 -3.80
CA LYS A 83 11.04 0.19 -4.95
C LYS A 83 10.26 -0.99 -5.52
N GLY A 84 10.86 -2.18 -5.54
CA GLY A 84 10.20 -3.41 -5.94
C GLY A 84 9.10 -3.88 -4.98
N LEU A 85 9.14 -3.44 -3.72
CA LEU A 85 8.20 -3.83 -2.67
C LEU A 85 7.07 -2.80 -2.50
N HIS A 86 7.36 -1.51 -2.65
CA HIS A 86 6.35 -0.45 -2.52
C HIS A 86 5.71 -0.02 -3.85
N LEU A 87 6.38 -0.27 -4.99
CA LEU A 87 5.88 -0.05 -6.36
C LEU A 87 5.49 1.40 -6.71
N ALA A 88 5.97 2.39 -5.95
CA ALA A 88 5.62 3.79 -6.15
C ALA A 88 6.32 4.38 -7.39
N THR A 89 5.66 5.36 -8.02
CA THR A 89 6.22 6.17 -9.12
C THR A 89 6.78 7.50 -8.66
N GLU A 90 6.46 7.93 -7.44
CA GLU A 90 6.89 9.19 -6.85
C GLU A 90 7.94 8.95 -5.76
N ASP A 91 8.85 9.91 -5.62
CA ASP A 91 10.05 9.78 -4.80
C ASP A 91 9.89 10.34 -3.36
N TRP A 92 8.67 10.69 -2.93
CA TRP A 92 8.48 11.31 -1.61
C TRP A 92 7.38 10.69 -0.75
N TRP A 93 7.79 9.80 0.15
CA TRP A 93 6.97 9.21 1.22
C TRP A 93 7.76 9.17 2.52
N GLU A 94 7.09 9.35 3.66
CA GLU A 94 7.78 9.41 4.96
C GLU A 94 7.86 8.05 5.65
N PHE A 95 6.83 7.20 5.51
CA PHE A 95 6.76 5.91 6.19
C PHE A 95 6.35 4.79 5.23
N GLY A 96 6.94 3.61 5.42
CA GLY A 96 6.55 2.35 4.80
C GLY A 96 6.01 1.37 5.84
N PHE A 97 4.81 0.85 5.62
CA PHE A 97 4.15 -0.16 6.45
C PHE A 97 4.48 -1.53 5.86
N LEU A 98 5.20 -2.37 6.60
CA LEU A 98 5.77 -3.63 6.15
C LEU A 98 4.81 -4.80 6.42
N GLY A 99 4.88 -5.81 5.54
CA GLY A 99 4.10 -7.05 5.67
C GLY A 99 2.64 -6.89 5.26
N VAL A 100 2.32 -5.76 4.64
CA VAL A 100 0.99 -5.54 4.08
C VAL A 100 0.73 -6.52 2.94
#